data_AF-A0A9D9VJ60-F1
#
_entry.id   AF-A0A9D9VJ60-F1
#
_cell.length_a   1.000
_cell.length_b   1.000
_cell.length_c   1.000
_cell.angle_alpha   90.00
_cell.angle_beta   90.00
_cell.angle_gamma   90.00
#
_symmetry.space_group_name_H-M   'P 1'
#
loop_
_entity.id
_entity.type
_entity.pdbx_description
1 polymer ?
#
loop_
_entity_poly.entity_id
_entity_poly.type
_entity_poly.pdbx_seq_one_letter_code
_entity_poly.pdbx_strand_id
1 'polypeptide(L)'
;MKTNLSSQITLNRVSPRYYRPENAFERSVLTRLEKIPTDIYESVEEGASFIACEIAQVIREKQKAGRFCVLALPGGNSPRSVYVELIRMHKEEGLSFRNVIVFNMYEYYPLSPDAINSNFNALKEMLLDHIDIDKQNVFSPDGTIAKDTIIEYCRLYEQRIESFGGIDIALLGIGRVGNIAFNEPGSRLNSTTRLILLDNGSRNEASKVFGNIECTPISSITMGVSTILSAKKVYLLAWGEDKAHMVKECVEGSITDTIPASYLQTHNNAHVAIDLSAASDLTRIHYPWLVTSCEWTDKLIRSAIVWLCQRTKKPILKLTNKDYNENGLSELLALYGSAYNVNIKIFNDLQHTITGWPGGKPNADDTHRPERAKPYPKRCIVFSPHPDDDVISMGGTIRRLVEQKHEVHVAYQTSGNIAVGDEEVMRFLHFINGFNQLFINNEDKVISERYAEFRKFLSEKKDGDMDTRDILTIKGLIRRGEARMGCTYNNIPLSRCHFLDLPFYETGKIQKNPISEADVEIVRNLLRELKPHQIFVAGDLADPHGTHRVCTDAVFAAIDL
;
A
#
# COMPACT_ATOMS: atom_id res chain seq x y z
N MET A 1 20.28 -2.55 -11.19
CA MET A 1 20.07 -2.95 -9.78
C MET A 1 18.61 -3.34 -9.61
N LYS A 2 18.29 -4.47 -8.97
CA LYS A 2 16.90 -4.80 -8.64
C LYS A 2 16.48 -3.94 -7.45
N THR A 3 15.49 -3.09 -7.61
CA THR A 3 15.05 -2.12 -6.59
C THR A 3 13.79 -2.56 -5.83
N ASN A 4 13.13 -3.62 -6.28
CA ASN A 4 11.94 -4.21 -5.66
C ASN A 4 12.31 -5.64 -5.19
N LEU A 5 13.20 -5.71 -4.19
CA LEU A 5 13.74 -7.00 -3.72
C LEU A 5 12.92 -7.58 -2.56
N SER A 6 12.14 -6.79 -1.83
CA SER A 6 11.24 -7.24 -0.76
C SER A 6 10.11 -8.13 -1.31
N SER A 7 9.64 -7.87 -2.53
CA SER A 7 8.72 -8.78 -3.24
C SER A 7 9.40 -10.08 -3.65
N GLN A 8 10.68 -10.04 -4.06
CA GLN A 8 11.45 -11.21 -4.51
C GLN A 8 12.08 -12.03 -3.38
N ILE A 9 12.34 -11.42 -2.23
CA ILE A 9 12.91 -11.97 -0.99
C ILE A 9 11.88 -11.79 0.13
N THR A 10 10.59 -11.91 -0.19
CA THR A 10 9.67 -12.36 0.83
C THR A 10 10.27 -13.67 1.33
N LEU A 11 10.56 -13.78 2.63
CA LEU A 11 10.88 -15.06 3.32
C LEU A 11 9.76 -16.12 3.14
N ASN A 12 8.75 -15.78 2.32
CA ASN A 12 7.42 -16.30 2.16
C ASN A 12 6.99 -16.18 0.68
N ARG A 13 7.82 -16.61 -0.27
CA ARG A 13 7.37 -16.69 -1.67
C ARG A 13 6.11 -17.55 -1.74
N VAL A 14 5.00 -16.95 -2.15
CA VAL A 14 3.80 -17.69 -2.52
C VAL A 14 4.18 -18.55 -3.71
N SER A 15 3.90 -19.85 -3.65
CA SER A 15 4.23 -20.74 -4.76
C SER A 15 3.45 -20.31 -6.01
N PRO A 16 4.12 -20.18 -7.18
CA PRO A 16 3.46 -19.87 -8.45
C PRO A 16 2.26 -20.74 -8.76
N ARG A 17 2.24 -22.00 -8.30
CA ARG A 17 1.11 -22.91 -8.50
C ARG A 17 -0.24 -22.36 -8.04
N TYR A 18 -0.27 -21.44 -7.08
CA TYR A 18 -1.53 -20.91 -6.55
C TYR A 18 -2.09 -19.76 -7.39
N TYR A 19 -1.27 -19.12 -8.21
CA TYR A 19 -1.67 -17.94 -8.98
C TYR A 19 -1.39 -18.05 -10.50
N ARG A 20 -0.53 -18.98 -10.92
CA ARG A 20 -0.26 -19.36 -12.32
C ARG A 20 -0.60 -20.85 -12.52
N PRO A 21 -1.89 -21.22 -12.61
CA PRO A 21 -2.29 -22.60 -12.88
C PRO A 21 -1.82 -23.04 -14.28
N GLU A 22 -1.35 -24.28 -14.41
CA GLU A 22 -0.81 -24.78 -15.69
C GLU A 22 -1.92 -25.11 -16.69
N ASN A 23 -3.12 -25.39 -16.21
CA ASN A 23 -4.25 -25.82 -17.01
C ASN A 23 -5.60 -25.38 -16.42
N ALA A 24 -6.66 -25.53 -17.22
CA ALA A 24 -8.01 -25.12 -16.85
C ALA A 24 -8.57 -25.89 -15.64
N PHE A 25 -8.16 -27.15 -15.44
CA PHE A 25 -8.61 -27.96 -14.31
C PHE A 25 -8.04 -27.42 -13.00
N GLU A 26 -6.74 -27.17 -12.93
CA GLU A 26 -6.10 -26.54 -11.77
C GLU A 26 -6.68 -25.17 -11.47
N ARG A 27 -6.90 -24.34 -12.51
CA ARG A 27 -7.56 -23.04 -12.34
C ARG A 27 -8.92 -23.22 -11.68
N SER A 28 -9.75 -24.13 -12.18
CA SER A 28 -11.08 -24.40 -11.63
C SER A 28 -11.05 -24.85 -10.17
N VAL A 29 -10.04 -25.63 -9.78
CA VAL A 29 -9.90 -26.10 -8.39
C VAL A 29 -9.48 -24.95 -7.47
N LEU A 30 -8.48 -24.17 -7.88
CA LEU A 30 -7.95 -23.04 -7.10
C LEU A 30 -8.97 -21.92 -6.91
N THR A 31 -9.71 -21.58 -7.96
CA THR A 31 -10.65 -20.46 -7.95
C THR A 31 -12.07 -20.87 -7.56
N ARG A 32 -12.28 -22.07 -7.01
CA ARG A 32 -13.63 -22.60 -6.72
C ARG A 32 -14.46 -21.78 -5.73
N LEU A 33 -13.80 -20.95 -4.92
CA LEU A 33 -14.43 -20.04 -3.97
C LEU A 33 -14.58 -18.62 -4.52
N GLU A 34 -13.93 -18.33 -5.65
CA GLU A 34 -13.99 -17.04 -6.33
C GLU A 34 -15.23 -16.99 -7.23
N LYS A 35 -16.01 -15.92 -7.10
CA LYS A 35 -17.25 -15.69 -7.85
C LYS A 35 -17.06 -14.72 -9.02
N ILE A 36 -15.86 -14.15 -9.14
CA ILE A 36 -15.43 -13.32 -10.26
C ILE A 36 -14.10 -13.87 -10.77
N PRO A 37 -13.92 -14.05 -12.09
CA PRO A 37 -12.61 -14.38 -12.66
C PRO A 37 -11.53 -13.42 -12.15
N THR A 38 -10.56 -13.96 -11.41
CA THR A 38 -9.50 -13.18 -10.76
C THR A 38 -8.12 -13.65 -11.23
N ASP A 39 -7.39 -12.74 -11.85
CA ASP A 39 -6.01 -12.95 -12.30
C ASP A 39 -5.04 -12.22 -11.36
N ILE A 40 -4.05 -12.97 -10.87
CA ILE A 40 -3.06 -12.50 -9.91
C ILE A 40 -1.71 -12.40 -10.64
N TYR A 41 -1.10 -11.22 -10.57
CA TYR A 41 0.17 -10.90 -11.21
C TYR A 41 1.29 -10.76 -10.18
N GLU A 42 2.53 -11.04 -10.57
CA GLU A 42 3.68 -10.93 -9.64
C GLU A 42 4.02 -9.47 -9.33
N SER A 43 3.74 -8.57 -10.28
CA SER A 43 3.93 -7.14 -10.10
C SER A 43 2.78 -6.33 -10.70
N VAL A 44 2.67 -5.08 -10.25
CA VAL A 44 1.69 -4.11 -10.76
C VAL A 44 1.92 -3.85 -12.24
N GLU A 45 3.17 -3.82 -12.69
CA GLU A 45 3.56 -3.58 -14.08
C GLU A 45 3.11 -4.72 -15.01
N GLU A 46 3.27 -5.97 -14.59
CA GLU A 46 2.82 -7.14 -15.36
C GLU A 46 1.30 -7.11 -15.57
N GLY A 47 0.54 -6.92 -14.48
CA GLY A 47 -0.92 -6.83 -14.54
C GLY A 47 -1.40 -5.61 -15.32
N ALA A 48 -0.76 -4.46 -15.12
CA ALA A 48 -1.10 -3.25 -15.86
C ALA A 48 -0.84 -3.39 -17.36
N SER A 49 0.27 -4.02 -17.74
CA SER A 49 0.59 -4.27 -19.15
C SER A 49 -0.41 -5.19 -19.82
N PHE A 50 -0.82 -6.26 -19.14
CA PHE A 50 -1.86 -7.17 -19.63
C PHE A 50 -3.19 -6.44 -19.88
N ILE A 51 -3.65 -5.66 -18.90
CA ILE A 51 -4.92 -4.92 -19.02
C ILE A 51 -4.84 -3.84 -20.10
N ALA A 52 -3.70 -3.14 -20.23
CA ALA A 52 -3.47 -2.19 -21.30
C ALA A 52 -3.50 -2.85 -22.68
N CYS A 53 -2.92 -4.04 -22.83
CA CYS A 53 -2.97 -4.82 -24.08
C CYS A 53 -4.41 -5.17 -24.47
N GLU A 54 -5.22 -5.63 -23.51
CA GLU A 54 -6.63 -5.95 -23.72
C GLU A 54 -7.44 -4.72 -24.16
N ILE A 55 -7.24 -3.58 -23.50
CA ILE A 55 -7.90 -2.32 -23.87
C ILE A 55 -7.45 -1.89 -25.28
N ALA A 56 -6.15 -1.93 -25.56
CA ALA A 56 -5.59 -1.59 -26.87
C ALA A 56 -6.12 -2.50 -27.98
N GLN A 57 -6.32 -3.79 -27.71
CA GLN A 57 -6.92 -4.72 -28.66
C GLN A 57 -8.36 -4.31 -29.00
N VAL A 58 -9.19 -4.01 -27.99
CA VAL A 58 -10.58 -3.58 -28.23
C VAL A 58 -10.62 -2.26 -29.01
N ILE A 59 -9.73 -1.31 -28.70
CA ILE A 59 -9.61 -0.05 -29.47
C ILE A 59 -9.31 -0.36 -30.94
N ARG A 60 -8.29 -1.20 -31.20
CA ARG A 60 -7.88 -1.59 -32.56
C ARG A 60 -8.99 -2.33 -33.32
N GLU A 61 -9.72 -3.23 -32.66
CA GLU A 61 -10.85 -3.96 -33.25
C GLU A 61 -12.00 -3.03 -33.62
N LYS A 62 -12.37 -2.11 -32.73
CA LYS A 62 -13.40 -1.10 -32.98
C LYS A 62 -13.00 -0.15 -34.10
N GLN A 63 -11.73 0.26 -34.13
CA GLN A 63 -11.19 1.10 -35.19
C GLN A 63 -11.27 0.41 -36.55
N LYS A 64 -10.86 -0.87 -36.63
CA LYS A 64 -10.98 -1.68 -37.86
C LYS A 64 -12.43 -1.83 -38.31
N ALA A 65 -13.37 -1.92 -37.37
CA ALA A 65 -14.81 -1.99 -37.65
C ALA A 65 -15.45 -0.62 -37.97
N GLY A 66 -14.69 0.49 -37.95
CA GLY A 66 -15.22 1.85 -38.15
C GLY A 66 -16.19 2.30 -37.06
N ARG A 67 -16.08 1.75 -35.85
CA ARG A 67 -16.93 2.08 -34.69
C ARG A 67 -16.12 2.78 -33.61
N PHE A 68 -16.81 3.57 -32.80
CA PHE A 68 -16.21 4.13 -31.59
C PHE A 68 -15.96 3.02 -30.55
N CYS A 69 -14.85 3.15 -29.83
CA CYS A 69 -14.57 2.38 -28.62
C CYS A 69 -14.96 3.23 -27.41
N VAL A 70 -15.97 2.81 -26.67
CA VAL A 70 -16.49 3.58 -25.53
C VAL A 70 -15.88 3.04 -24.23
N LEU A 71 -15.11 3.89 -23.55
CA LEU A 71 -14.44 3.56 -22.30
C LEU A 71 -15.03 4.36 -21.15
N ALA A 72 -15.34 3.70 -20.04
CA ALA A 72 -15.55 4.38 -18.76
C ALA A 72 -14.26 4.31 -17.94
N LEU A 73 -13.72 5.48 -17.58
CA LEU A 73 -12.41 5.61 -16.95
C LEU A 73 -12.52 6.41 -15.64
N PRO A 74 -11.88 5.97 -14.55
CA PRO A 74 -11.81 6.72 -13.31
C PRO A 74 -10.48 7.47 -13.22
N GLY A 75 -10.41 8.44 -12.32
CA GLY A 75 -9.13 8.89 -11.80
C GLY A 75 -8.59 7.94 -10.72
N GLY A 76 -7.69 8.46 -9.88
CA GLY A 76 -7.12 7.72 -8.76
C GLY A 76 -5.90 6.87 -9.11
N ASN A 77 -5.33 6.22 -8.09
CA ASN A 77 -4.02 5.56 -8.19
C ASN A 77 -4.05 4.20 -8.89
N SER A 78 -5.11 3.39 -8.70
CA SER A 78 -5.19 2.04 -9.27
C SER A 78 -5.04 1.97 -10.80
N PRO A 79 -5.72 2.82 -11.61
CA PRO A 79 -5.59 2.75 -13.06
C PRO A 79 -4.31 3.41 -13.60
N ARG A 80 -3.54 4.12 -12.78
CA ARG A 80 -2.39 4.92 -13.23
C ARG A 80 -1.35 4.10 -13.99
N SER A 81 -1.03 2.89 -13.51
CA SER A 81 -0.08 2.00 -14.16
C SER A 81 -0.56 1.54 -15.55
N VAL A 82 -1.86 1.30 -15.71
CA VAL A 82 -2.47 0.97 -17.01
C VAL A 82 -2.38 2.15 -17.97
N TYR A 83 -2.64 3.38 -17.49
CA TYR A 83 -2.53 4.59 -18.30
C TYR A 83 -1.10 4.84 -18.80
N VAL A 84 -0.10 4.63 -17.95
CA VAL A 84 1.32 4.73 -18.35
C VAL A 84 1.62 3.79 -19.52
N GLU A 85 1.14 2.55 -19.46
CA GLU A 85 1.37 1.59 -20.55
C GLU A 85 0.59 1.95 -21.82
N LEU A 86 -0.65 2.41 -21.71
CA LEU A 86 -1.42 2.89 -22.86
C LEU A 86 -0.75 4.07 -23.56
N ILE A 87 -0.14 4.99 -22.80
CA ILE A 87 0.66 6.10 -23.33
C ILE A 87 1.91 5.58 -24.03
N ARG A 88 2.58 4.57 -23.47
CA ARG A 88 3.73 3.92 -24.09
C ARG A 88 3.34 3.32 -25.45
N MET A 89 2.26 2.53 -25.49
CA MET A 89 1.72 1.94 -26.72
C MET A 89 1.30 3.00 -27.75
N HIS A 90 0.77 4.15 -27.32
CA HIS A 90 0.48 5.27 -28.20
C HIS A 90 1.74 5.82 -28.88
N LYS A 91 2.76 6.13 -28.06
CA LYS A 91 4.00 6.78 -28.51
C LYS A 91 4.91 5.85 -29.32
N GLU A 92 4.96 4.57 -28.96
CA GLU A 92 5.93 3.61 -29.49
C GLU A 92 5.32 2.63 -30.51
N GLU A 93 4.06 2.24 -30.35
CA GLU A 93 3.41 1.21 -31.17
C GLU A 93 2.32 1.77 -32.10
N GLY A 94 2.06 3.08 -32.05
CA GLY A 94 1.08 3.76 -32.92
C GLY A 94 -0.38 3.45 -32.58
N LEU A 95 -0.69 3.09 -31.32
CA LEU A 95 -2.08 2.97 -30.86
C LEU A 95 -2.77 4.35 -30.91
N SER A 96 -3.84 4.52 -31.70
CA SER A 96 -4.57 5.79 -31.80
C SER A 96 -5.84 5.80 -30.96
N PHE A 97 -6.13 6.94 -30.36
CA PHE A 97 -7.31 7.21 -29.53
C PHE A 97 -8.35 8.09 -30.22
N ARG A 98 -8.17 8.42 -31.51
CA ARG A 98 -9.12 9.28 -32.26
C ARG A 98 -10.54 8.70 -32.33
N ASN A 99 -10.67 7.37 -32.38
CA ASN A 99 -11.96 6.67 -32.36
C ASN A 99 -12.40 6.24 -30.95
N VAL A 100 -11.79 6.79 -29.90
CA VAL A 100 -12.14 6.48 -28.51
C VAL A 100 -13.04 7.57 -27.95
N ILE A 101 -14.06 7.13 -27.20
CA ILE A 101 -14.94 7.98 -26.41
C ILE A 101 -14.72 7.63 -24.95
N VAL A 102 -14.50 8.65 -24.12
CA VAL A 102 -14.24 8.48 -22.69
C VAL A 102 -15.39 9.07 -21.88
N PHE A 103 -15.95 8.27 -20.98
CA PHE A 103 -16.85 8.72 -19.92
C PHE A 103 -16.13 8.65 -18.57
N ASN A 104 -15.90 9.80 -17.94
CA ASN A 104 -15.33 9.88 -16.61
C ASN A 104 -16.35 9.38 -15.57
N MET A 105 -15.94 8.48 -14.68
CA MET A 105 -16.89 7.80 -13.78
C MET A 105 -17.51 8.69 -12.71
N TYR A 106 -16.82 9.75 -12.31
CA TYR A 106 -17.33 10.63 -11.26
C TYR A 106 -16.63 11.99 -11.28
N GLU A 107 -17.24 12.97 -10.63
CA GLU A 107 -16.61 14.24 -10.29
C GLU A 107 -17.08 14.72 -8.92
N TYR A 108 -16.22 15.40 -8.17
CA TYR A 108 -16.58 15.97 -6.88
C TYR A 108 -17.62 17.09 -7.03
N TYR A 109 -18.43 17.29 -5.98
CA TYR A 109 -19.46 18.32 -5.94
C TYR A 109 -19.64 18.92 -4.52
N PRO A 110 -19.80 20.24 -4.39
CA PRO A 110 -19.53 21.25 -5.41
C PRO A 110 -18.03 21.43 -5.61
N LEU A 111 -17.62 21.80 -6.83
CA LEU A 111 -16.26 22.27 -7.12
C LEU A 111 -16.26 23.75 -7.47
N SER A 112 -15.19 24.43 -7.08
CA SER A 112 -14.89 25.77 -7.60
C SER A 112 -14.51 25.65 -9.08
N PRO A 113 -14.88 26.63 -9.94
CA PRO A 113 -14.44 26.66 -11.35
C PRO A 113 -12.92 26.54 -11.54
N ASP A 114 -12.13 27.01 -10.58
CA ASP A 114 -10.66 27.00 -10.60
C ASP A 114 -10.06 25.81 -9.80
N ALA A 115 -10.87 24.82 -9.42
CA ALA A 115 -10.40 23.70 -8.61
C ALA A 115 -9.41 22.82 -9.39
N ILE A 116 -8.12 22.96 -9.06
CA ILE A 116 -7.04 22.16 -9.64
C ILE A 116 -7.23 20.67 -9.29
N ASN A 117 -7.76 20.38 -8.10
CA ASN A 117 -7.88 19.06 -7.49
C ASN A 117 -9.08 18.22 -7.98
N SER A 118 -9.64 18.52 -9.16
CA SER A 118 -10.75 17.76 -9.74
C SER A 118 -10.33 16.36 -10.19
N ASN A 119 -11.26 15.41 -10.17
CA ASN A 119 -11.00 14.07 -10.69
C ASN A 119 -10.72 14.09 -12.21
N PHE A 120 -11.40 14.99 -12.94
CA PHE A 120 -11.17 15.15 -14.37
C PHE A 120 -9.76 15.67 -14.69
N ASN A 121 -9.22 16.61 -13.91
CA ASN A 121 -7.85 17.08 -14.09
C ASN A 121 -6.83 15.96 -13.83
N ALA A 122 -7.06 15.13 -12.80
CA ALA A 122 -6.23 13.96 -12.57
C ALA A 122 -6.26 13.00 -13.77
N LEU A 123 -7.43 12.73 -14.36
CA LEU A 123 -7.54 11.90 -15.56
C LEU A 123 -6.83 12.51 -16.78
N LYS A 124 -6.86 13.84 -16.93
CA LYS A 124 -6.11 14.53 -17.99
C LYS A 124 -4.62 14.35 -17.84
N GLU A 125 -4.08 14.64 -16.66
CA GLU A 125 -2.66 14.53 -16.34
C GLU A 125 -2.18 13.08 -16.50
N MET A 126 -2.98 12.10 -16.09
CA MET A 126 -2.57 10.70 -16.16
C MET A 126 -2.65 10.08 -17.55
N LEU A 127 -3.56 10.56 -18.42
CA LEU A 127 -3.83 9.92 -19.71
C LEU A 127 -4.14 10.92 -20.84
N LEU A 128 -5.19 11.73 -20.70
CA LEU A 128 -5.81 12.40 -21.86
C LEU A 128 -4.88 13.43 -22.53
N ASP A 129 -4.00 14.09 -21.78
CA ASP A 129 -3.05 15.08 -22.31
C ASP A 129 -1.84 14.43 -23.01
N HIS A 130 -1.77 13.09 -23.01
CA HIS A 130 -0.65 12.31 -23.55
C HIS A 130 -1.01 11.45 -24.76
N ILE A 131 -2.27 11.53 -25.24
CA ILE A 131 -2.81 10.74 -26.34
C ILE A 131 -3.53 11.62 -27.37
N ASP A 132 -3.80 11.08 -28.56
CA ASP A 132 -4.45 11.78 -29.68
C ASP A 132 -5.99 11.71 -29.67
N ILE A 133 -6.61 11.75 -28.48
CA ILE A 133 -8.07 11.75 -28.33
C ILE A 133 -8.67 13.13 -28.68
N ASP A 134 -9.79 13.13 -29.41
CA ASP A 134 -10.52 14.36 -29.67
C ASP A 134 -11.23 14.84 -28.40
N LYS A 135 -11.04 16.11 -28.02
CA LYS A 135 -11.63 16.69 -26.80
C LYS A 135 -13.17 16.58 -26.74
N GLN A 136 -13.83 16.58 -27.89
CA GLN A 136 -15.29 16.42 -27.99
C GLN A 136 -15.78 15.00 -27.64
N ASN A 137 -14.88 14.01 -27.64
CA ASN A 137 -15.18 12.62 -27.30
C ASN A 137 -14.97 12.32 -25.81
N VAL A 138 -14.71 13.34 -24.99
CA VAL A 138 -14.48 13.20 -23.55
C VAL A 138 -15.64 13.82 -22.78
N PHE A 139 -16.34 12.99 -22.00
CA PHE A 139 -17.50 13.38 -21.21
C PHE A 139 -17.24 13.16 -19.72
N SER A 140 -17.26 14.24 -18.94
CA SER A 140 -17.12 14.17 -17.49
C SER A 140 -18.32 14.80 -16.79
N PRO A 141 -18.78 14.26 -15.64
CA PRO A 141 -19.70 14.99 -14.78
C PRO A 141 -19.16 16.37 -14.43
N ASP A 142 -20.05 17.36 -14.34
CA ASP A 142 -19.69 18.75 -14.10
C ASP A 142 -19.97 19.12 -12.64
N GLY A 143 -18.89 19.32 -11.87
CA GLY A 143 -18.94 19.68 -10.45
C GLY A 143 -19.39 21.12 -10.15
N THR A 144 -19.61 21.95 -11.18
CA THR A 144 -19.90 23.39 -11.03
C THR A 144 -21.38 23.74 -11.29
N ILE A 145 -22.19 22.75 -11.71
CA ILE A 145 -23.60 22.98 -12.07
C ILE A 145 -24.49 23.33 -10.87
N ALA A 146 -25.57 24.06 -11.13
CA ALA A 146 -26.56 24.39 -10.13
C ALA A 146 -27.29 23.13 -9.63
N LYS A 147 -27.53 23.06 -8.32
CA LYS A 147 -28.01 21.85 -7.63
C LYS A 147 -29.35 21.32 -8.16
N ASP A 148 -30.23 22.21 -8.57
CA ASP A 148 -31.54 21.93 -9.16
C ASP A 148 -31.46 21.25 -10.54
N THR A 149 -30.37 21.45 -11.27
CA THR A 149 -30.17 20.86 -12.62
C THR A 149 -29.51 19.47 -12.58
N ILE A 150 -29.00 19.03 -11.43
CA ILE A 150 -28.18 17.81 -11.33
C ILE A 150 -28.92 16.56 -11.81
N ILE A 151 -30.20 16.40 -11.45
CA ILE A 151 -30.98 15.21 -11.82
C ILE A 151 -31.10 15.11 -13.35
N GLU A 152 -31.42 16.23 -14.00
CA GLU A 152 -31.53 16.29 -15.45
C GLU A 152 -30.17 16.09 -16.13
N TYR A 153 -29.10 16.66 -15.57
CA TYR A 153 -27.74 16.45 -16.04
C TYR A 153 -27.34 14.96 -15.99
N CYS A 154 -27.62 14.28 -14.87
CA CYS A 154 -27.35 12.85 -14.72
C CYS A 154 -28.13 12.02 -15.74
N ARG A 155 -29.40 12.38 -15.98
CA ARG A 155 -30.24 11.72 -17.00
C ARG A 155 -29.67 11.89 -18.41
N LEU A 156 -29.21 13.09 -18.76
CA LEU A 156 -28.56 13.37 -20.06
C LEU A 156 -27.23 12.64 -20.20
N TYR A 157 -26.49 12.46 -19.11
CA TYR A 157 -25.24 11.69 -19.08
C TYR A 157 -25.49 10.21 -19.45
N GLU A 158 -26.51 9.59 -18.85
CA GLU A 158 -26.95 8.22 -19.19
C GLU A 158 -27.40 8.10 -20.65
N GLN A 159 -28.25 9.03 -21.12
CA GLN A 159 -28.71 9.03 -22.52
C GLN A 159 -27.55 9.17 -23.51
N ARG A 160 -26.50 9.92 -23.14
CA ARG A 160 -25.32 10.05 -23.98
C ARG A 160 -24.55 8.73 -24.06
N ILE A 161 -24.40 8.01 -22.95
CA ILE A 161 -23.79 6.65 -22.94
C ILE A 161 -24.57 5.73 -23.88
N GLU A 162 -25.90 5.72 -23.80
CA GLU A 162 -26.75 4.92 -24.67
C GLU A 162 -26.63 5.32 -26.14
N SER A 163 -26.51 6.61 -26.45
CA SER A 163 -26.38 7.10 -27.82
C SER A 163 -25.12 6.60 -28.56
N PHE A 164 -24.08 6.21 -27.82
CA PHE A 164 -22.88 5.58 -28.36
C PHE A 164 -22.90 4.05 -28.34
N GLY A 165 -24.04 3.44 -27.99
CA GLY A 165 -24.21 1.99 -27.96
C GLY A 165 -23.69 1.31 -26.68
N GLY A 166 -23.66 2.07 -25.57
CA GLY A 166 -23.20 1.62 -24.26
C GLY A 166 -21.69 1.59 -24.10
N ILE A 167 -21.23 1.28 -22.88
CA ILE A 167 -19.81 1.22 -22.54
C ILE A 167 -19.23 -0.13 -23.03
N ASP A 168 -18.10 -0.10 -23.74
CA ASP A 168 -17.40 -1.31 -24.14
C ASP A 168 -16.52 -1.86 -23.01
N ILE A 169 -15.77 -0.99 -22.33
CA ILE A 169 -14.94 -1.35 -21.17
C ILE A 169 -15.14 -0.33 -20.05
N ALA A 170 -15.45 -0.80 -18.85
CA ALA A 170 -15.36 0.00 -17.62
C ALA A 170 -14.13 -0.42 -16.83
N LEU A 171 -13.19 0.51 -16.62
CA LEU A 171 -12.03 0.31 -15.76
C LEU A 171 -12.35 0.78 -14.35
N LEU A 172 -12.18 -0.04 -13.34
CA LEU A 172 -12.57 0.28 -11.96
C LEU A 172 -11.38 0.10 -11.03
N GLY A 173 -11.36 0.90 -9.96
CA GLY A 173 -10.59 0.58 -8.75
C GLY A 173 -11.55 0.18 -7.63
N ILE A 174 -11.05 -0.59 -6.66
CA ILE A 174 -11.76 -0.85 -5.40
C ILE A 174 -11.31 0.13 -4.30
N GLY A 175 -12.25 0.84 -3.70
CA GLY A 175 -11.98 1.69 -2.54
C GLY A 175 -11.82 0.88 -1.25
N ARG A 176 -11.33 1.51 -0.18
CA ARG A 176 -11.07 0.82 1.11
C ARG A 176 -12.32 0.30 1.80
N VAL A 177 -13.48 0.86 1.48
CA VAL A 177 -14.79 0.42 1.99
C VAL A 177 -15.57 -0.44 0.98
N GLY A 178 -14.89 -0.94 -0.06
CA GLY A 178 -15.52 -1.81 -1.07
C GLY A 178 -16.38 -1.06 -2.09
N ASN A 179 -16.25 0.26 -2.17
CA ASN A 179 -16.91 1.07 -3.18
C ASN A 179 -16.25 0.92 -4.57
N ILE A 180 -17.07 1.07 -5.62
CA ILE A 180 -16.64 1.25 -7.01
C ILE A 180 -17.11 2.62 -7.50
N ALA A 181 -16.21 3.41 -8.08
CA ALA A 181 -16.42 4.86 -8.17
C ALA A 181 -16.79 5.43 -6.78
N PHE A 182 -17.78 6.33 -6.68
CA PHE A 182 -18.33 6.76 -5.38
C PHE A 182 -19.62 6.00 -5.00
N ASN A 183 -19.83 4.78 -5.50
CA ASN A 183 -20.91 3.94 -5.00
C ASN A 183 -20.52 3.36 -3.64
N GLU A 184 -20.83 4.10 -2.58
CA GLU A 184 -20.54 3.77 -1.18
C GLU A 184 -21.47 2.71 -0.58
N PRO A 185 -21.11 2.11 0.57
CA PRO A 185 -21.97 1.18 1.31
C PRO A 185 -23.40 1.71 1.46
N GLY A 186 -24.38 0.88 1.10
CA GLY A 186 -25.80 1.24 0.98
C GLY A 186 -26.24 1.64 -0.43
N SER A 187 -25.32 1.71 -1.40
CA SER A 187 -25.64 1.90 -2.81
C SER A 187 -26.42 0.72 -3.36
N ARG A 188 -27.53 1.00 -4.04
CA ARG A 188 -28.40 -0.02 -4.62
C ARG A 188 -27.85 -0.53 -5.95
N LEU A 189 -28.08 -1.81 -6.22
CA LEU A 189 -27.72 -2.46 -7.49
C LEU A 189 -28.31 -1.74 -8.72
N ASN A 190 -29.55 -1.26 -8.61
CA ASN A 190 -30.26 -0.56 -9.69
C ASN A 190 -29.98 0.95 -9.76
N SER A 191 -28.94 1.44 -9.06
CA SER A 191 -28.61 2.86 -9.08
C SER A 191 -28.05 3.28 -10.44
N THR A 192 -28.55 4.40 -10.95
CA THR A 192 -28.00 5.11 -12.12
C THR A 192 -27.10 6.26 -11.67
N THR A 193 -26.55 7.01 -12.63
CA THR A 193 -25.77 8.22 -12.37
C THR A 193 -26.56 9.18 -11.47
N ARG A 194 -25.92 9.64 -10.39
CA ARG A 194 -26.59 10.45 -9.36
C ARG A 194 -25.59 11.26 -8.54
N LEU A 195 -26.11 12.26 -7.82
CA LEU A 195 -25.42 12.88 -6.70
C LEU A 195 -25.43 11.94 -5.49
N ILE A 196 -24.27 11.73 -4.87
CA ILE A 196 -24.12 11.00 -3.62
C ILE A 196 -23.36 11.87 -2.60
N LEU A 197 -23.72 11.74 -1.32
CA LEU A 197 -22.92 12.28 -0.22
C LEU A 197 -21.76 11.33 0.06
N LEU A 198 -20.58 11.89 0.32
CA LEU A 198 -19.41 11.10 0.65
C LEU A 198 -19.39 10.80 2.15
N ASP A 199 -19.12 9.54 2.50
CA ASP A 199 -18.90 9.12 3.86
C ASP A 199 -17.56 9.65 4.41
N ASN A 200 -17.35 9.51 5.73
CA ASN A 200 -16.12 9.98 6.36
C ASN A 200 -14.87 9.26 5.84
N GLY A 201 -14.98 7.99 5.42
CA GLY A 201 -13.87 7.21 4.87
C GLY A 201 -13.41 7.78 3.54
N SER A 202 -14.33 7.93 2.59
CA SER A 202 -14.10 8.54 1.27
C SER A 202 -13.60 9.98 1.40
N ARG A 203 -14.17 10.77 2.32
CA ARG A 203 -13.68 12.14 2.58
C ARG A 203 -12.27 12.15 3.17
N ASN A 204 -11.93 11.21 4.04
CA ASN A 204 -10.57 11.07 4.56
C ASN A 204 -9.57 10.60 3.49
N GLU A 205 -10.00 9.83 2.49
CA GLU A 205 -9.14 9.49 1.36
C GLU A 205 -8.95 10.69 0.43
N ALA A 206 -10.05 11.38 0.11
CA ALA A 206 -10.04 12.56 -0.75
C ALA A 206 -9.28 13.74 -0.11
N SER A 207 -9.23 13.86 1.22
CA SER A 207 -8.50 14.92 1.91
C SER A 207 -6.99 14.92 1.60
N LYS A 208 -6.42 13.78 1.20
CA LYS A 208 -5.04 13.70 0.70
C LYS A 208 -4.82 14.52 -0.57
N VAL A 209 -5.87 14.67 -1.37
CA VAL A 209 -5.88 15.48 -2.61
C VAL A 209 -6.26 16.93 -2.29
N PHE A 210 -7.19 17.15 -1.37
CA PHE A 210 -7.69 18.50 -1.00
C PHE A 210 -6.94 19.17 0.16
N GLY A 211 -5.89 18.54 0.70
CA GLY A 211 -5.08 19.03 1.82
C GLY A 211 -5.67 18.69 3.19
N ASN A 212 -6.95 18.98 3.42
CA ASN A 212 -7.64 18.68 4.68
C ASN A 212 -9.11 18.33 4.46
N ILE A 213 -9.78 17.82 5.50
CA ILE A 213 -11.18 17.35 5.40
C ILE A 213 -12.19 18.48 5.24
N GLU A 214 -11.86 19.70 5.71
CA GLU A 214 -12.72 20.88 5.61
C GLU A 214 -12.80 21.41 4.17
N CYS A 215 -11.68 21.35 3.46
CA CYS A 215 -11.56 21.68 2.04
C CYS A 215 -12.06 20.55 1.12
N THR A 216 -12.38 19.38 1.66
CA THR A 216 -12.83 18.23 0.87
C THR A 216 -14.33 18.34 0.57
N PRO A 217 -14.74 18.26 -0.71
CA PRO A 217 -16.16 18.26 -1.08
C PRO A 217 -16.96 17.19 -0.34
N ILE A 218 -18.19 17.52 0.02
CA ILE A 218 -19.08 16.64 0.80
C ILE A 218 -19.87 15.65 -0.07
N SER A 219 -19.83 15.81 -1.39
CA SER A 219 -20.58 15.00 -2.34
C SER A 219 -19.82 14.77 -3.64
N SER A 220 -20.33 13.85 -4.45
CA SER A 220 -19.85 13.60 -5.81
C SER A 220 -21.02 13.25 -6.73
N ILE A 221 -20.93 13.64 -8.00
CA ILE A 221 -21.75 13.08 -9.06
C ILE A 221 -21.02 11.85 -9.59
N THR A 222 -21.63 10.67 -9.48
CA THR A 222 -20.99 9.39 -9.84
C THR A 222 -21.90 8.57 -10.74
N MET A 223 -21.30 7.82 -11.67
CA MET A 223 -21.96 6.73 -12.36
C MET A 223 -22.49 5.73 -11.32
N GLY A 224 -23.72 5.26 -11.54
CA GLY A 224 -24.36 4.29 -10.66
C GLY A 224 -23.89 2.85 -10.92
N VAL A 225 -24.24 1.96 -10.00
CA VAL A 225 -23.91 0.53 -10.11
C VAL A 225 -24.52 -0.09 -11.37
N SER A 226 -25.78 0.22 -11.67
CA SER A 226 -26.47 -0.30 -12.86
C SER A 226 -25.81 0.18 -14.15
N THR A 227 -25.33 1.42 -14.17
CA THR A 227 -24.61 2.00 -15.31
C THR A 227 -23.30 1.26 -15.55
N ILE A 228 -22.53 1.02 -14.48
CA ILE A 228 -21.26 0.27 -14.55
C ILE A 228 -21.49 -1.17 -15.01
N LEU A 229 -22.51 -1.85 -14.46
CA LEU A 229 -22.87 -3.22 -14.84
C LEU A 229 -23.48 -3.33 -16.24
N SER A 230 -23.85 -2.22 -16.88
CA SER A 230 -24.30 -2.24 -18.28
C SER A 230 -23.16 -2.30 -19.30
N ALA A 231 -21.90 -2.12 -18.86
CA ALA A 231 -20.72 -2.22 -19.71
C ALA A 231 -20.56 -3.64 -20.28
N LYS A 232 -19.98 -3.77 -21.48
CA LYS A 232 -19.77 -5.10 -22.10
C LYS A 232 -18.66 -5.90 -21.43
N LYS A 233 -17.66 -5.21 -20.88
CA LYS A 233 -16.55 -5.77 -20.11
C LYS A 233 -16.23 -4.84 -18.94
N VAL A 234 -15.93 -5.41 -17.79
CA VAL A 234 -15.52 -4.67 -16.60
C VAL A 234 -14.19 -5.20 -16.09
N TYR A 235 -13.23 -4.31 -15.84
CA TYR A 235 -11.97 -4.63 -15.18
C TYR A 235 -11.93 -3.95 -13.82
N LEU A 236 -11.76 -4.71 -12.75
CA LEU A 236 -11.50 -4.20 -11.41
C LEU A 236 -10.01 -4.36 -11.08
N LEU A 237 -9.33 -3.24 -10.87
CA LEU A 237 -7.92 -3.18 -10.51
C LEU A 237 -7.75 -2.97 -9.01
N ALA A 238 -6.93 -3.79 -8.36
CA ALA A 238 -6.52 -3.56 -6.99
C ALA A 238 -5.04 -3.92 -6.79
N TRP A 239 -4.27 -2.97 -6.32
CA TRP A 239 -2.83 -3.12 -6.09
C TRP A 239 -2.52 -2.82 -4.63
N GLY A 240 -1.70 -3.65 -4.01
CA GLY A 240 -1.24 -3.44 -2.64
C GLY A 240 -2.06 -4.16 -1.58
N GLU A 241 -1.41 -4.39 -0.45
CA GLU A 241 -1.96 -5.15 0.68
C GLU A 241 -3.15 -4.44 1.35
N ASP A 242 -3.23 -3.11 1.28
CA ASP A 242 -4.34 -2.34 1.87
C ASP A 242 -5.70 -2.61 1.18
N LYS A 243 -5.68 -3.30 0.03
CA LYS A 243 -6.88 -3.73 -0.69
C LYS A 243 -7.24 -5.19 -0.46
N ALA A 244 -6.38 -5.99 0.15
CA ALA A 244 -6.50 -7.45 0.16
C ALA A 244 -7.81 -7.94 0.79
N HIS A 245 -8.15 -7.40 1.96
CA HIS A 245 -9.39 -7.77 2.65
C HIS A 245 -10.64 -7.46 1.80
N MET A 246 -10.70 -6.27 1.18
CA MET A 246 -11.85 -5.88 0.35
C MET A 246 -11.92 -6.67 -0.95
N VAL A 247 -10.78 -7.00 -1.56
CA VAL A 247 -10.72 -7.86 -2.75
C VAL A 247 -11.29 -9.24 -2.41
N LYS A 248 -10.90 -9.82 -1.27
CA LYS A 248 -11.44 -11.11 -0.82
C LYS A 248 -12.95 -11.07 -0.60
N GLU A 249 -13.47 -10.08 0.12
CA GLU A 249 -14.91 -9.96 0.33
C GLU A 249 -15.67 -9.70 -0.98
N CYS A 250 -15.09 -8.93 -1.92
CA CYS A 250 -15.64 -8.70 -3.24
C CYS A 250 -15.70 -9.97 -4.11
N VAL A 251 -14.67 -10.80 -4.07
CA VAL A 251 -14.51 -11.96 -4.97
C VAL A 251 -15.09 -13.24 -4.38
N GLU A 252 -14.89 -13.50 -3.09
CA GLU A 252 -15.31 -14.75 -2.42
C GLU A 252 -16.59 -14.56 -1.57
N GLY A 253 -16.80 -13.35 -1.06
CA GLY A 253 -17.91 -13.00 -0.17
C GLY A 253 -19.29 -13.01 -0.85
N SER A 254 -20.34 -12.77 -0.07
CA SER A 254 -21.71 -12.70 -0.59
C SER A 254 -21.99 -11.33 -1.20
N ILE A 255 -22.89 -11.27 -2.20
CA ILE A 255 -23.35 -10.00 -2.76
C ILE A 255 -24.09 -9.21 -1.68
N THR A 256 -23.65 -7.97 -1.41
CA THR A 256 -24.23 -7.09 -0.38
C THR A 256 -24.09 -5.63 -0.78
N ASP A 257 -25.08 -4.81 -0.38
CA ASP A 257 -25.03 -3.35 -0.52
C ASP A 257 -23.97 -2.69 0.37
N THR A 258 -23.51 -3.38 1.41
CA THR A 258 -22.38 -2.93 2.25
C THR A 258 -21.05 -2.96 1.51
N ILE A 259 -20.94 -3.74 0.43
CA ILE A 259 -19.73 -3.85 -0.40
C ILE A 259 -20.18 -3.75 -1.87
N PRO A 260 -20.39 -2.55 -2.40
CA PRO A 260 -20.91 -2.38 -3.77
C PRO A 260 -20.07 -3.03 -4.87
N ALA A 261 -18.76 -3.21 -4.66
CA ALA A 261 -17.91 -3.98 -5.57
C ALA A 261 -18.38 -5.44 -5.73
N SER A 262 -19.01 -6.04 -4.71
CA SER A 262 -19.55 -7.40 -4.77
C SER A 262 -20.65 -7.58 -5.82
N TYR A 263 -21.31 -6.49 -6.25
CA TYR A 263 -22.29 -6.55 -7.34
C TYR A 263 -21.67 -6.98 -8.69
N LEU A 264 -20.36 -6.84 -8.86
CA LEU A 264 -19.64 -7.33 -10.04
C LEU A 264 -19.75 -8.84 -10.21
N GLN A 265 -20.06 -9.60 -9.15
CA GLN A 265 -20.37 -11.04 -9.23
C GLN A 265 -21.59 -11.34 -10.11
N THR A 266 -22.46 -10.36 -10.36
CA THR A 266 -23.63 -10.52 -11.26
C THR A 266 -23.30 -10.28 -12.73
N HIS A 267 -22.10 -9.78 -13.03
CA HIS A 267 -21.73 -9.37 -14.36
C HIS A 267 -21.07 -10.52 -15.13
N ASN A 268 -21.60 -10.84 -16.32
CA ASN A 268 -21.14 -11.98 -17.12
C ASN A 268 -19.69 -11.86 -17.63
N ASN A 269 -19.12 -10.66 -17.65
CA ASN A 269 -17.79 -10.39 -18.20
C ASN A 269 -17.00 -9.41 -17.31
N ALA A 270 -17.01 -9.63 -16.00
CA ALA A 270 -16.18 -8.91 -15.05
C ALA A 270 -14.89 -9.69 -14.77
N HIS A 271 -13.77 -8.98 -14.71
CA HIS A 271 -12.45 -9.54 -14.45
C HIS A 271 -11.75 -8.71 -13.37
N VAL A 272 -11.12 -9.36 -12.42
CA VAL A 272 -10.36 -8.74 -11.34
C VAL A 272 -8.88 -8.95 -11.60
N ALA A 273 -8.10 -7.88 -11.66
CA ALA A 273 -6.65 -7.92 -11.87
C ALA A 273 -5.95 -7.33 -10.65
N ILE A 274 -5.13 -8.15 -9.99
CA ILE A 274 -4.50 -7.82 -8.72
C ILE A 274 -3.05 -8.27 -8.65
N ASP A 275 -2.26 -7.63 -7.78
CA ASP A 275 -0.91 -8.11 -7.45
C ASP A 275 -0.94 -9.14 -6.32
N LEU A 276 0.18 -9.82 -6.09
CA LEU A 276 0.31 -10.77 -4.98
C LEU A 276 0.00 -10.15 -3.61
N SER A 277 0.27 -8.86 -3.40
CA SER A 277 -0.02 -8.18 -2.13
C SER A 277 -1.53 -8.02 -1.93
N ALA A 278 -2.27 -7.60 -2.95
CA ALA A 278 -3.74 -7.51 -2.90
C ALA A 278 -4.42 -8.90 -2.90
N ALA A 279 -3.72 -9.95 -3.31
CA ALA A 279 -4.22 -11.32 -3.27
C ALA A 279 -3.98 -12.02 -1.91
N SER A 280 -3.26 -11.40 -0.97
CA SER A 280 -2.75 -12.05 0.25
C SER A 280 -3.84 -12.66 1.13
N ASP A 281 -5.06 -12.12 1.09
CA ASP A 281 -6.22 -12.58 1.86
C ASP A 281 -7.12 -13.58 1.11
N LEU A 282 -6.91 -13.78 -0.20
CA LEU A 282 -7.66 -14.76 -0.98
C LEU A 282 -7.42 -16.18 -0.44
N THR A 283 -8.47 -16.99 -0.41
CA THR A 283 -8.40 -18.31 0.21
C THR A 283 -7.35 -19.20 -0.45
N ARG A 284 -7.17 -19.14 -1.78
CA ARG A 284 -6.14 -19.91 -2.49
C ARG A 284 -4.70 -19.49 -2.17
N ILE A 285 -4.50 -18.29 -1.62
CA ILE A 285 -3.18 -17.75 -1.24
C ILE A 285 -2.96 -17.92 0.27
N HIS A 286 -3.94 -17.51 1.08
CA HIS A 286 -3.83 -17.51 2.54
C HIS A 286 -4.06 -18.90 3.15
N TYR A 287 -5.05 -19.63 2.64
CA TYR A 287 -5.48 -20.95 3.15
C TYR A 287 -5.55 -21.99 2.03
N PRO A 288 -4.46 -22.24 1.29
CA PRO A 288 -4.48 -23.06 0.07
C PRO A 288 -5.00 -24.48 0.28
N TRP A 289 -4.85 -25.04 1.49
CA TRP A 289 -5.37 -26.36 1.87
C TRP A 289 -6.89 -26.46 1.82
N LEU A 290 -7.60 -25.33 1.80
CA LEU A 290 -9.05 -25.28 1.62
C LEU A 290 -9.48 -25.37 0.17
N VAL A 291 -8.57 -25.34 -0.80
CA VAL A 291 -8.91 -25.42 -2.23
C VAL A 291 -8.15 -26.52 -2.96
N THR A 292 -6.90 -26.80 -2.59
CA THR A 292 -6.04 -27.78 -3.26
C THR A 292 -5.11 -28.51 -2.28
N SER A 293 -4.47 -29.59 -2.74
CA SER A 293 -3.41 -30.28 -2.00
C SER A 293 -2.17 -29.41 -1.86
N CYS A 294 -1.50 -29.49 -0.72
CA CYS A 294 -0.40 -28.60 -0.40
C CYS A 294 0.94 -29.35 -0.27
N GLU A 295 1.99 -28.77 -0.82
CA GLU A 295 3.35 -28.99 -0.33
C GLU A 295 3.51 -28.37 1.07
N TRP A 296 3.43 -29.23 2.07
CA TRP A 296 3.47 -28.86 3.48
C TRP A 296 4.88 -28.51 3.94
N THR A 297 5.20 -27.21 3.94
CA THR A 297 6.39 -26.67 4.62
C THR A 297 6.11 -26.44 6.09
N ASP A 298 7.15 -26.41 6.95
CA ASP A 298 6.99 -26.13 8.39
C ASP A 298 6.20 -24.84 8.64
N LYS A 299 6.43 -23.82 7.82
CA LYS A 299 5.68 -22.57 7.87
C LYS A 299 4.21 -22.75 7.52
N LEU A 300 3.89 -23.45 6.42
CA LEU A 300 2.50 -23.65 6.00
C LEU A 300 1.72 -24.46 7.03
N ILE A 301 2.36 -25.49 7.61
CA ILE A 301 1.79 -26.28 8.71
C ILE A 301 1.50 -25.36 9.90
N ARG A 302 2.48 -24.54 10.33
CA ARG A 302 2.30 -23.57 11.42
C ARG A 302 1.12 -22.64 11.17
N SER A 303 1.03 -22.05 9.98
CA SER A 303 -0.09 -21.19 9.57
C SER A 303 -1.44 -21.93 9.65
N ALA A 304 -1.52 -23.15 9.11
CA ALA A 304 -2.73 -23.97 9.14
C ALA A 304 -3.18 -24.33 10.56
N ILE A 305 -2.24 -24.67 11.45
CA ILE A 305 -2.58 -25.04 12.84
C ILE A 305 -3.00 -23.82 13.65
N VAL A 306 -2.34 -22.66 13.47
CA VAL A 306 -2.75 -21.41 14.11
C VAL A 306 -4.15 -21.01 13.65
N TRP A 307 -4.42 -21.10 12.34
CA TRP A 307 -5.76 -20.88 11.79
C TRP A 307 -6.79 -21.83 12.39
N LEU A 308 -6.47 -23.13 12.48
CA LEU A 308 -7.37 -24.13 13.06
C LEU A 308 -7.65 -23.85 14.55
N CYS A 309 -6.65 -23.41 15.32
CA CYS A 309 -6.81 -22.97 16.71
C CYS A 309 -7.77 -21.78 16.80
N GLN A 310 -7.60 -20.77 15.94
CA GLN A 310 -8.46 -19.58 15.91
C GLN A 310 -9.91 -19.91 15.54
N ARG A 311 -10.10 -20.87 14.63
CA ARG A 311 -11.41 -21.33 14.16
C ARG A 311 -12.13 -22.18 15.21
N THR A 312 -11.43 -23.10 15.86
CA THR A 312 -12.01 -24.02 16.87
C THR A 312 -12.02 -23.42 18.29
N LYS A 313 -11.32 -22.30 18.51
CA LYS A 313 -11.05 -21.70 19.83
C LYS A 313 -10.37 -22.66 20.80
N LYS A 314 -9.56 -23.59 20.29
CA LYS A 314 -8.78 -24.56 21.08
C LYS A 314 -7.29 -24.21 21.01
N PRO A 315 -6.52 -24.42 22.09
CA PRO A 315 -5.06 -24.37 22.02
C PRO A 315 -4.51 -25.55 21.22
N ILE A 316 -3.30 -25.38 20.65
CA ILE A 316 -2.64 -26.35 19.74
C ILE A 316 -2.69 -27.78 20.27
N LEU A 317 -2.29 -27.99 21.52
CA LEU A 317 -2.21 -29.33 22.13
C LEU A 317 -3.58 -30.00 22.38
N LYS A 318 -4.69 -29.26 22.24
CA LYS A 318 -6.06 -29.78 22.40
C LYS A 318 -6.78 -30.05 21.08
N LEU A 319 -6.13 -29.82 19.94
CA LEU A 319 -6.71 -30.16 18.63
C LEU A 319 -6.75 -31.67 18.44
N THR A 320 -7.88 -32.17 17.93
CA THR A 320 -8.14 -33.60 17.72
C THR A 320 -8.15 -33.97 16.24
N ASN A 321 -8.07 -35.26 15.91
CA ASN A 321 -8.20 -35.72 14.52
C ASN A 321 -9.52 -35.26 13.86
N LYS A 322 -10.60 -35.15 14.66
CA LYS A 322 -11.89 -34.64 14.19
C LYS A 322 -11.78 -33.18 13.72
N ASP A 323 -11.09 -32.34 14.50
CA ASP A 323 -10.90 -30.92 14.17
C ASP A 323 -10.16 -30.75 12.84
N TYR A 324 -9.13 -31.56 12.58
CA TYR A 324 -8.39 -31.53 11.31
C TYR A 324 -9.25 -31.98 10.13
N ASN A 325 -9.99 -33.08 10.28
CA ASN A 325 -10.84 -33.63 9.22
C ASN A 325 -11.99 -32.71 8.83
N GLU A 326 -12.65 -32.09 9.80
CA GLU A 326 -13.79 -31.19 9.55
C GLU A 326 -13.38 -29.84 8.93
N ASN A 327 -12.08 -29.54 8.86
CA ASN A 327 -11.56 -28.24 8.42
C ASN A 327 -10.55 -28.34 7.27
N GLY A 328 -10.57 -29.45 6.50
CA GLY A 328 -9.77 -29.59 5.27
C GLY A 328 -8.28 -29.84 5.52
N LEU A 329 -7.89 -30.32 6.70
CA LEU A 329 -6.50 -30.62 7.07
C LEU A 329 -6.23 -32.13 7.19
N SER A 330 -7.04 -32.97 6.55
CA SER A 330 -6.86 -34.43 6.57
C SER A 330 -5.52 -34.87 5.97
N GLU A 331 -4.96 -34.13 5.03
CA GLU A 331 -3.65 -34.42 4.42
C GLU A 331 -2.53 -34.43 5.47
N LEU A 332 -2.57 -33.51 6.44
CA LEU A 332 -1.62 -33.49 7.56
C LEU A 332 -1.74 -34.72 8.44
N LEU A 333 -2.95 -35.24 8.64
CA LEU A 333 -3.15 -36.48 9.39
C LEU A 333 -2.60 -37.69 8.62
N ALA A 334 -2.71 -37.71 7.30
CA ALA A 334 -2.14 -38.75 6.47
C ALA A 334 -0.59 -38.74 6.51
N LEU A 335 0.02 -37.55 6.46
CA LEU A 335 1.47 -37.38 6.48
C LEU A 335 2.11 -37.67 7.85
N TYR A 336 1.47 -37.25 8.93
CA TYR A 336 2.03 -37.36 10.29
C TYR A 336 1.37 -38.46 11.15
N GLY A 337 0.37 -39.16 10.61
CA GLY A 337 -0.37 -40.25 11.25
C GLY A 337 -1.44 -39.80 12.26
N SER A 338 -1.26 -38.69 12.98
CA SER A 338 -2.23 -38.19 13.94
C SER A 338 -2.11 -36.68 14.21
N ALA A 339 -3.19 -36.06 14.68
CA ALA A 339 -3.18 -34.67 15.13
C ALA A 339 -2.19 -34.47 16.27
N TYR A 340 -2.02 -35.46 17.15
CA TYR A 340 -1.08 -35.40 18.27
C TYR A 340 0.36 -35.11 17.78
N ASN A 341 0.83 -35.81 16.75
CA ASN A 341 2.18 -35.64 16.22
C ASN A 341 2.37 -34.25 15.59
N VAL A 342 1.38 -33.77 14.83
CA VAL A 342 1.41 -32.43 14.23
C VAL A 342 1.41 -31.34 15.31
N ASN A 343 0.53 -31.48 16.32
CA ASN A 343 0.40 -30.53 17.42
C ASN A 343 1.72 -30.39 18.20
N ILE A 344 2.39 -31.51 18.53
CA ILE A 344 3.67 -31.49 19.25
C ILE A 344 4.77 -30.81 18.41
N LYS A 345 4.85 -31.13 17.11
CA LYS A 345 5.82 -30.50 16.20
C LYS A 345 5.65 -28.99 16.19
N ILE A 346 4.43 -28.50 15.95
CA ILE A 346 4.15 -27.05 15.86
C ILE A 346 4.25 -26.35 17.21
N PHE A 347 3.86 -27.01 18.29
CA PHE A 347 4.03 -26.47 19.63
C PHE A 347 5.52 -26.25 19.96
N ASN A 348 6.36 -27.25 19.70
CA ASN A 348 7.81 -27.14 19.92
C ASN A 348 8.44 -26.07 19.02
N ASP A 349 8.06 -26.05 17.74
CA ASP A 349 8.51 -25.05 16.78
C ASP A 349 8.21 -23.61 17.24
N LEU A 350 6.99 -23.34 17.70
CA LEU A 350 6.62 -22.04 18.28
C LEU A 350 7.35 -21.76 19.60
N GLN A 351 7.45 -22.74 20.50
CA GLN A 351 8.17 -22.60 21.76
C GLN A 351 9.64 -22.23 21.53
N HIS A 352 10.29 -22.83 20.54
CA HIS A 352 11.68 -22.58 20.18
C HIS A 352 11.93 -21.17 19.65
N THR A 353 10.90 -20.46 19.15
CA THR A 353 11.03 -19.05 18.77
C THR A 353 11.13 -18.10 19.96
N ILE A 354 10.67 -18.52 21.14
CA ILE A 354 10.64 -17.68 22.33
C ILE A 354 12.02 -17.69 22.99
N THR A 355 12.69 -16.54 22.98
CA THR A 355 13.99 -16.38 23.63
C THR A 355 14.05 -15.13 24.49
N GLY A 356 14.67 -15.24 25.66
CA GLY A 356 15.09 -14.08 26.45
C GLY A 356 16.44 -13.52 26.00
N TRP A 357 17.11 -14.17 25.03
CA TRP A 357 18.45 -13.85 24.54
C TRP A 357 18.42 -13.59 23.04
N PRO A 358 17.98 -12.40 22.60
CA PRO A 358 17.83 -12.07 21.18
C PRO A 358 19.17 -12.04 20.42
N GLY A 359 20.30 -11.82 21.11
CA GLY A 359 21.63 -11.91 20.53
C GLY A 359 22.33 -13.25 20.80
N GLY A 360 21.57 -14.29 21.17
CA GLY A 360 22.09 -15.63 21.46
C GLY A 360 22.67 -15.75 22.88
N LYS A 361 22.36 -16.86 23.57
CA LYS A 361 22.85 -17.10 24.94
C LYS A 361 24.27 -17.70 24.90
N PRO A 362 25.29 -17.06 25.50
CA PRO A 362 26.64 -17.62 25.52
C PRO A 362 26.70 -18.89 26.36
N ASN A 363 27.57 -19.83 25.95
CA ASN A 363 27.82 -21.11 26.65
C ASN A 363 26.57 -21.97 26.88
N ALA A 364 25.53 -21.80 26.05
CA ALA A 364 24.34 -22.63 26.07
C ALA A 364 24.21 -23.39 24.75
N ASP A 365 23.52 -24.53 24.82
CA ASP A 365 23.05 -25.21 23.61
C ASP A 365 22.02 -24.33 22.89
N ASP A 366 22.28 -24.08 21.61
CA ASP A 366 21.50 -23.27 20.69
C ASP A 366 20.85 -24.09 19.57
N THR A 367 20.92 -25.42 19.62
CA THR A 367 20.32 -26.35 18.63
C THR A 367 18.85 -26.02 18.32
N HIS A 368 18.10 -25.58 19.33
CA HIS A 368 16.66 -25.26 19.24
C HIS A 368 16.36 -23.79 19.60
N ARG A 369 17.34 -22.90 19.50
CA ARG A 369 17.17 -21.48 19.80
C ARG A 369 17.14 -20.68 18.50
N PRO A 370 16.46 -19.52 18.48
CA PRO A 370 16.29 -18.76 17.25
C PRO A 370 17.56 -18.04 16.81
N GLU A 371 18.53 -17.88 17.71
CA GLU A 371 19.80 -17.19 17.44
C GLU A 371 20.99 -17.96 18.03
N ARG A 372 22.07 -18.04 17.25
CA ARG A 372 23.32 -18.73 17.57
C ARG A 372 24.07 -18.08 18.73
N ALA A 373 24.64 -18.90 19.62
CA ALA A 373 25.40 -18.49 20.80
C ALA A 373 26.71 -17.78 20.45
N LYS A 374 27.35 -18.12 19.31
CA LYS A 374 28.63 -17.54 18.88
C LYS A 374 28.48 -16.70 17.60
N PRO A 375 29.25 -15.61 17.44
CA PRO A 375 30.15 -14.99 18.43
C PRO A 375 29.37 -14.30 19.57
N TYR A 376 30.04 -14.06 20.69
CA TYR A 376 29.57 -13.25 21.83
C TYR A 376 30.73 -12.37 22.35
N PRO A 377 30.54 -11.05 22.54
CA PRO A 377 29.34 -10.28 22.20
C PRO A 377 29.12 -10.16 20.69
N LYS A 378 27.87 -10.01 20.26
CA LYS A 378 27.52 -9.70 18.86
C LYS A 378 27.57 -8.20 18.62
N ARG A 379 27.84 -7.83 17.36
CA ARG A 379 27.61 -6.51 16.80
C ARG A 379 26.25 -6.56 16.13
N CYS A 380 25.30 -5.81 16.65
CA CYS A 380 23.93 -5.79 16.19
C CYS A 380 23.65 -4.40 15.62
N ILE A 381 23.08 -4.32 14.43
CA ILE A 381 22.53 -3.08 13.88
C ILE A 381 21.01 -3.20 13.78
N VAL A 382 20.32 -2.17 14.24
CA VAL A 382 18.88 -2.01 14.08
C VAL A 382 18.63 -0.88 13.11
N PHE A 383 18.06 -1.18 11.94
CA PHE A 383 17.59 -0.19 10.99
C PHE A 383 16.20 0.27 11.38
N SER A 384 16.02 1.59 11.48
CA SER A 384 14.77 2.25 11.84
C SER A 384 14.31 3.10 10.64
N PRO A 385 13.20 2.75 9.98
CA PRO A 385 12.68 3.53 8.85
C PRO A 385 12.46 4.99 9.24
N HIS A 386 11.71 5.25 10.30
CA HIS A 386 11.58 6.55 10.94
C HIS A 386 12.29 6.58 12.31
N PRO A 387 12.62 7.77 12.85
CA PRO A 387 13.31 7.93 14.13
C PRO A 387 12.67 7.33 15.40
N ASP A 388 11.43 6.87 15.33
CA ASP A 388 10.64 6.31 16.42
C ASP A 388 10.35 4.81 16.29
N ASP A 389 10.54 4.24 15.09
CA ASP A 389 10.20 2.84 14.78
C ASP A 389 11.05 1.82 15.55
N ASP A 390 12.29 2.13 15.88
CA ASP A 390 13.19 1.28 16.67
C ASP A 390 12.63 1.06 18.07
N VAL A 391 12.11 2.11 18.70
CA VAL A 391 11.52 2.03 20.04
C VAL A 391 10.17 1.31 19.98
N ILE A 392 9.30 1.69 19.03
CA ILE A 392 7.96 1.12 18.89
C ILE A 392 8.01 -0.38 18.54
N SER A 393 8.87 -0.76 17.61
CA SER A 393 8.93 -2.13 17.09
C SER A 393 9.89 -3.03 17.89
N MET A 394 10.98 -2.46 18.42
CA MET A 394 12.12 -3.22 18.90
C MET A 394 12.64 -2.80 20.28
N GLY A 395 12.03 -1.84 20.97
CA GLY A 395 12.56 -1.30 22.23
C GLY A 395 12.87 -2.37 23.28
N GLY A 396 12.00 -3.37 23.45
CA GLY A 396 12.25 -4.51 24.35
C GLY A 396 13.44 -5.38 23.94
N THR A 397 13.59 -5.64 22.64
CA THR A 397 14.71 -6.41 22.06
C THR A 397 16.02 -5.65 22.20
N ILE A 398 16.04 -4.36 21.85
CA ILE A 398 17.19 -3.46 21.98
C ILE A 398 17.68 -3.45 23.43
N ARG A 399 16.78 -3.24 24.38
CA ARG A 399 17.11 -3.24 25.80
C ARG A 399 17.76 -4.55 26.24
N ARG A 400 17.22 -5.70 25.81
CA ARG A 400 17.82 -7.01 26.12
C ARG A 400 19.20 -7.17 25.51
N LEU A 401 19.41 -6.73 24.27
CA LEU A 401 20.72 -6.78 23.63
C LEU A 401 21.76 -5.98 24.42
N VAL A 402 21.41 -4.77 24.87
CA VAL A 402 22.30 -3.92 25.67
C VAL A 402 22.54 -4.50 27.07
N GLU A 403 21.49 -4.96 27.76
CA GLU A 403 21.60 -5.63 29.07
C GLU A 403 22.53 -6.86 28.99
N GLN A 404 22.48 -7.59 27.87
CA GLN A 404 23.32 -8.75 27.54
C GLN A 404 24.68 -8.38 26.94
N LYS A 405 25.10 -7.11 27.05
CA LYS A 405 26.44 -6.63 26.69
C LYS A 405 26.80 -6.85 25.22
N HIS A 406 25.81 -6.91 24.33
CA HIS A 406 26.06 -6.82 22.90
C HIS A 406 26.40 -5.40 22.48
N GLU A 407 27.14 -5.26 21.39
CA GLU A 407 27.41 -3.98 20.76
C GLU A 407 26.24 -3.63 19.84
N VAL A 408 25.38 -2.72 20.29
CA VAL A 408 24.17 -2.31 19.57
C VAL A 408 24.38 -0.96 18.88
N HIS A 409 24.04 -0.91 17.60
CA HIS A 409 23.96 0.29 16.77
C HIS A 409 22.52 0.48 16.30
N VAL A 410 22.10 1.74 16.17
CA VAL A 410 20.80 2.09 15.59
C VAL A 410 21.05 2.99 14.38
N ALA A 411 20.47 2.65 13.24
CA ALA A 411 20.61 3.36 11.99
C ALA A 411 19.24 3.89 11.54
N TYR A 412 19.06 5.19 11.65
CA TYR A 412 17.86 5.91 11.25
C TYR A 412 17.93 6.21 9.76
N GLN A 413 17.02 5.61 9.00
CA GLN A 413 17.06 5.63 7.54
C GLN A 413 16.51 6.94 6.98
N THR A 414 15.43 7.47 7.57
CA THR A 414 14.85 8.76 7.18
C THR A 414 15.00 9.81 8.27
N SER A 415 14.89 11.08 7.90
CA SER A 415 14.98 12.20 8.83
C SER A 415 13.73 12.39 9.68
N GLY A 416 12.58 11.82 9.27
CA GLY A 416 11.29 11.99 9.96
C GLY A 416 10.75 13.42 9.97
N ASN A 417 11.36 14.34 9.21
CA ASN A 417 11.06 15.78 9.24
C ASN A 417 9.62 16.10 8.83
N ILE A 418 9.05 15.36 7.87
CA ILE A 418 7.67 15.55 7.39
C ILE A 418 6.63 15.36 8.51
N ALA A 419 6.94 14.53 9.52
CA ALA A 419 6.01 14.19 10.61
C ALA A 419 6.10 15.13 11.83
N VAL A 420 6.89 16.21 11.75
CA VAL A 420 7.00 17.19 12.84
C VAL A 420 6.09 18.38 12.55
N GLY A 421 5.19 18.68 13.49
CA GLY A 421 4.30 19.83 13.41
C GLY A 421 5.03 21.16 13.53
N ASP A 422 4.49 22.20 12.88
CA ASP A 422 5.07 23.55 12.88
C ASP A 422 5.10 24.16 14.30
N GLU A 423 4.12 23.83 15.15
CA GLU A 423 4.08 24.24 16.55
C GLU A 423 5.29 23.75 17.36
N GLU A 424 5.75 22.54 17.06
CA GLU A 424 6.91 21.94 17.73
C GLU A 424 8.18 22.69 17.35
N VAL A 425 8.32 23.05 16.07
CA VAL A 425 9.41 23.91 15.58
C VAL A 425 9.39 25.24 16.32
N MET A 426 8.22 25.89 16.41
CA MET A 426 8.08 27.15 17.14
C MET A 426 8.48 27.03 18.61
N ARG A 427 8.09 25.94 19.29
CA ARG A 427 8.48 25.69 20.68
C ARG A 427 10.00 25.64 20.86
N PHE A 428 10.72 24.93 19.99
CA PHE A 428 12.18 24.86 20.03
C PHE A 428 12.83 26.19 19.64
N LEU A 429 12.29 26.91 18.66
CA LEU A 429 12.77 28.24 18.27
C LEU A 429 12.63 29.25 19.42
N HIS A 430 11.52 29.23 20.16
CA HIS A 430 11.35 30.04 21.37
C HIS A 430 12.43 29.72 22.42
N PHE A 431 12.71 28.43 22.63
CA PHE A 431 13.74 28.00 23.58
C PHE A 431 15.14 28.50 23.17
N ILE A 432 15.53 28.32 21.90
CA ILE A 432 16.85 28.75 21.39
C ILE A 432 17.00 30.27 21.50
N ASN A 433 15.98 31.03 21.09
CA ASN A 433 16.01 32.49 21.20
C ASN A 433 16.03 32.96 22.67
N GLY A 434 15.28 32.31 23.55
CA GLY A 434 15.32 32.58 25.00
C GLY A 434 16.70 32.25 25.61
N PHE A 435 17.35 31.18 25.16
CA PHE A 435 18.71 30.84 25.58
C PHE A 435 19.72 31.92 25.16
N ASN A 436 19.61 32.42 23.92
CA ASN A 436 20.43 33.54 23.42
C ASN A 436 20.24 34.81 24.26
N GLN A 437 19.00 35.10 24.68
CA GLN A 437 18.69 36.23 25.57
C GLN A 437 19.34 36.09 26.96
N LEU A 438 19.27 34.89 27.55
CA LEU A 438 19.72 34.65 28.92
C LEU A 438 21.23 34.55 29.07
N PHE A 439 21.91 33.89 28.13
CA PHE A 439 23.32 33.51 28.29
C PHE A 439 24.28 34.22 27.33
N ILE A 440 23.76 34.85 26.27
CA ILE A 440 24.54 35.50 25.21
C ILE A 440 24.12 36.98 25.08
N ASN A 441 23.22 37.49 25.94
CA ASN A 441 22.74 38.87 25.93
C ASN A 441 22.25 39.37 24.55
N ASN A 442 21.71 38.48 23.71
CA ASN A 442 21.35 38.76 22.31
C ASN A 442 22.50 39.22 21.41
N GLU A 443 23.76 38.95 21.76
CA GLU A 443 24.89 39.32 20.90
C GLU A 443 24.90 38.51 19.61
N ASP A 444 24.38 37.27 19.63
CA ASP A 444 24.17 36.49 18.40
C ASP A 444 22.93 36.98 17.65
N LYS A 445 23.19 37.79 16.62
CA LYS A 445 22.17 38.32 15.72
C LYS A 445 21.61 37.27 14.77
N VAL A 446 22.37 36.21 14.45
CA VAL A 446 21.94 35.16 13.51
C VAL A 446 20.73 34.42 14.08
N ILE A 447 20.78 34.04 15.37
CA ILE A 447 19.66 33.37 16.04
C ILE A 447 18.42 34.26 16.03
N SER A 448 18.58 35.55 16.36
CA SER A 448 17.48 36.50 16.46
C SER A 448 16.83 36.79 15.11
N GLU A 449 17.64 36.95 14.06
CA GLU A 449 17.18 37.19 12.68
C GLU A 449 16.48 35.96 12.11
N ARG A 450 17.08 34.76 12.25
CA ARG A 450 16.47 33.50 11.79
C ARG A 450 15.19 33.16 12.54
N TYR A 451 15.13 33.44 13.84
CA TYR A 451 13.91 33.31 14.63
C TYR A 451 12.78 34.19 14.07
N ALA A 452 13.07 35.46 13.75
CA ALA A 452 12.08 36.36 13.17
C ALA A 452 11.63 35.91 11.76
N GLU A 453 12.57 35.47 10.93
CA GLU A 453 12.32 34.93 9.59
C GLU A 453 11.39 33.71 9.63
N PHE A 454 11.75 32.67 10.40
CA PHE A 454 10.97 31.44 10.47
C PHE A 454 9.61 31.66 11.12
N ARG A 455 9.51 32.52 12.13
CA ARG A 455 8.22 32.88 12.74
C ARG A 455 7.31 33.57 11.73
N LYS A 456 7.84 34.50 10.93
CA LYS A 456 7.08 35.17 9.88
C LYS A 456 6.59 34.16 8.84
N PHE A 457 7.49 33.33 8.32
CA PHE A 457 7.14 32.29 7.35
C PHE A 457 6.04 31.38 7.88
N LEU A 458 6.20 30.80 9.07
CA LEU A 458 5.22 29.88 9.66
C LEU A 458 3.87 30.54 9.97
N SER A 459 3.85 31.86 10.23
CA SER A 459 2.60 32.60 10.44
C SER A 459 1.85 32.96 9.15
N GLU A 460 2.57 33.10 8.03
CA GLU A 460 2.00 33.43 6.72
C GLU A 460 1.69 32.16 5.90
N LYS A 461 2.29 31.03 6.28
CA LYS A 461 2.11 29.71 5.66
C LYS A 461 0.64 29.27 5.74
N LYS A 462 0.10 28.85 4.60
CA LYS A 462 -1.24 28.27 4.50
C LYS A 462 -1.16 26.75 4.47
N ASP A 463 -2.28 26.11 4.78
CA ASP A 463 -2.42 24.66 4.67
C ASP A 463 -2.08 24.18 3.24
N GLY A 464 -1.11 23.28 3.14
CA GLY A 464 -0.62 22.74 1.87
C GLY A 464 0.63 23.43 1.31
N ASP A 465 1.05 24.57 1.87
CA ASP A 465 2.32 25.20 1.49
C ASP A 465 3.51 24.33 1.92
N MET A 466 4.53 24.24 1.06
CA MET A 466 5.73 23.45 1.34
C MET A 466 6.61 24.14 2.36
N ASP A 467 7.22 23.35 3.25
CA ASP A 467 8.25 23.85 4.14
C ASP A 467 9.53 24.22 3.38
N THR A 468 10.21 25.26 3.85
CA THR A 468 11.55 25.58 3.37
C THR A 468 12.54 24.50 3.79
N ARG A 469 13.66 24.39 3.07
CA ARG A 469 14.73 23.43 3.40
C ARG A 469 15.27 23.64 4.82
N ASP A 470 15.33 24.89 5.28
CA ASP A 470 15.78 25.23 6.62
C ASP A 470 14.81 24.69 7.70
N ILE A 471 13.50 24.85 7.49
CA ILE A 471 12.48 24.32 8.42
C ILE A 471 12.50 22.80 8.45
N LEU A 472 12.59 22.15 7.29
CA LEU A 472 12.74 20.69 7.20
C LEU A 472 13.99 20.20 7.92
N THR A 473 15.08 20.97 7.88
CA THR A 473 16.31 20.67 8.60
C THR A 473 16.13 20.78 10.12
N ILE A 474 15.43 21.81 10.59
CA ILE A 474 15.10 21.98 12.02
C ILE A 474 14.18 20.86 12.51
N LYS A 475 13.13 20.53 11.73
CA LYS A 475 12.23 19.41 12.01
C LYS A 475 13.00 18.09 12.12
N GLY A 476 13.91 17.84 11.19
CA GLY A 476 14.81 16.69 11.25
C GLY A 476 15.66 16.70 12.52
N LEU A 477 16.24 17.86 12.90
CA LEU A 477 17.05 17.98 14.11
C LEU A 477 16.28 17.64 15.39
N ILE A 478 15.00 18.04 15.49
CA ILE A 478 14.12 17.69 16.60
C ILE A 478 13.99 16.17 16.72
N ARG A 479 13.66 15.48 15.62
CA ARG A 479 13.57 14.01 15.59
C ARG A 479 14.88 13.32 15.93
N ARG A 480 16.02 13.86 15.46
CA ARG A 480 17.35 13.33 15.85
C ARG A 480 17.60 13.48 17.35
N GLY A 481 17.12 14.56 17.96
CA GLY A 481 17.17 14.76 19.41
C GLY A 481 16.41 13.67 20.15
N GLU A 482 15.18 13.38 19.72
CA GLU A 482 14.34 12.30 20.27
C GLU A 482 15.00 10.93 20.12
N ALA A 483 15.47 10.58 18.93
CA ALA A 483 16.19 9.35 18.63
C ALA A 483 17.45 9.18 19.51
N ARG A 484 18.25 10.24 19.68
CA ARG A 484 19.43 10.21 20.56
C ARG A 484 19.04 9.99 22.03
N MET A 485 17.94 10.59 22.48
CA MET A 485 17.41 10.38 23.83
C MET A 485 16.97 8.93 24.01
N GLY A 486 16.26 8.34 23.04
CA GLY A 486 15.86 6.93 23.04
C GLY A 486 17.06 5.98 23.13
N CYS A 487 18.11 6.23 22.35
CA CYS A 487 19.37 5.48 22.44
C CYS A 487 20.04 5.63 23.81
N THR A 488 20.15 6.86 24.32
CA THR A 488 20.80 7.15 25.61
C THR A 488 20.07 6.48 26.77
N TYR A 489 18.73 6.48 26.76
CA TYR A 489 17.90 5.78 27.74
C TYR A 489 18.19 4.27 27.77
N ASN A 490 18.50 3.69 26.61
CA ASN A 490 18.89 2.28 26.48
C ASN A 490 20.38 2.03 26.70
N ASN A 491 21.18 3.02 27.12
CA ASN A 491 22.64 2.96 27.27
C ASN A 491 23.39 2.67 25.96
N ILE A 492 22.85 3.10 24.82
CA ILE A 492 23.54 3.06 23.53
C ILE A 492 24.36 4.36 23.38
N PRO A 493 25.69 4.29 23.17
CA PRO A 493 26.51 5.47 22.96
C PRO A 493 26.07 6.27 21.73
N LEU A 494 26.14 7.60 21.81
CA LEU A 494 25.76 8.48 20.69
C LEU A 494 26.62 8.24 19.43
N SER A 495 27.86 7.75 19.57
CA SER A 495 28.72 7.35 18.45
C SER A 495 28.21 6.11 17.69
N ARG A 496 27.20 5.41 18.22
CA ARG A 496 26.53 4.27 17.60
C ARG A 496 25.12 4.59 17.09
N CYS A 497 24.76 5.87 17.09
CA CYS A 497 23.54 6.39 16.48
C CYS A 497 23.89 6.94 15.09
N HIS A 498 23.42 6.26 14.05
CA HIS A 498 23.70 6.60 12.66
C HIS A 498 22.47 7.25 12.02
N PHE A 499 22.64 8.40 11.38
CA PHE A 499 21.58 9.07 10.63
C PHE A 499 21.94 9.04 9.15
N LEU A 500 21.17 8.30 8.36
CA LEU A 500 21.51 8.00 6.97
C LEU A 500 20.94 9.01 5.96
N ASP A 501 19.83 9.67 6.32
CA ASP A 501 19.14 10.66 5.48
C ASP A 501 18.96 10.16 4.03
N LEU A 502 18.31 9.00 3.87
CA LEU A 502 18.21 8.36 2.56
C LEU A 502 17.55 9.30 1.52
N PRO A 503 18.22 9.55 0.37
CA PRO A 503 17.78 10.50 -0.65
C PRO A 503 16.33 10.37 -1.11
N PHE A 504 15.76 9.16 -1.15
CA PHE A 504 14.38 8.95 -1.60
C PHE A 504 13.35 9.73 -0.75
N TYR A 505 13.68 9.98 0.53
CA TYR A 505 12.84 10.68 1.50
C TYR A 505 13.08 12.19 1.52
N GLU A 506 14.26 12.64 1.09
CA GLU A 506 14.71 14.03 1.18
C GLU A 506 14.19 14.93 0.03
N THR A 507 12.92 14.76 -0.36
CA THR A 507 12.33 15.46 -1.51
C THR A 507 11.73 16.83 -1.17
N GLY A 508 11.44 17.07 0.11
CA GLY A 508 10.67 18.24 0.57
C GLY A 508 9.20 18.23 0.16
N LYS A 509 8.72 17.15 -0.46
CA LYS A 509 7.32 16.93 -0.84
C LYS A 509 6.73 15.79 -0.01
N ILE A 510 5.41 15.78 0.13
CA ILE A 510 4.67 14.63 0.70
C ILE A 510 4.92 13.37 -0.16
N GLN A 511 5.07 13.56 -1.47
CA GLN A 511 5.44 12.50 -2.40
C GLN A 511 6.95 12.25 -2.37
N LYS A 512 7.31 10.99 -2.09
CA LYS A 512 8.69 10.49 -2.04
C LYS A 512 9.16 10.07 -3.43
N ASN A 513 10.47 10.10 -3.64
CA ASN A 513 11.06 9.56 -4.86
C ASN A 513 11.10 8.03 -4.79
N PRO A 514 11.16 7.34 -5.94
CA PRO A 514 11.55 5.93 -5.97
C PRO A 514 12.95 5.73 -5.37
N ILE A 515 13.21 4.56 -4.80
CA ILE A 515 14.53 4.18 -4.31
C ILE A 515 15.57 4.19 -5.45
N SER A 516 16.76 4.69 -5.14
CA SER A 516 17.88 4.81 -6.07
C SER A 516 19.10 4.01 -5.60
N GLU A 517 20.10 3.88 -6.48
CA GLU A 517 21.40 3.27 -6.15
C GLU A 517 22.14 4.06 -5.06
N ALA A 518 21.94 5.38 -4.98
CA ALA A 518 22.53 6.22 -3.94
C ALA A 518 22.03 5.83 -2.54
N ASP A 519 20.74 5.51 -2.41
CA ASP A 519 20.15 5.06 -1.14
C ASP A 519 20.80 3.74 -0.68
N VAL A 520 20.99 2.80 -1.61
CA VAL A 520 21.56 1.48 -1.32
C VAL A 520 23.02 1.57 -0.94
N GLU A 521 23.81 2.41 -1.63
CA GLU A 521 25.23 2.54 -1.34
C GLU A 521 25.50 3.18 0.04
N ILE A 522 24.63 4.10 0.51
CA ILE A 522 24.71 4.64 1.88
C ILE A 522 24.56 3.51 2.92
N VAL A 523 23.53 2.66 2.76
CA VAL A 523 23.29 1.53 3.67
C VAL A 523 24.45 0.52 3.59
N ARG A 524 24.93 0.23 2.37
CA ARG A 524 26.04 -0.69 2.13
C ARG A 524 27.34 -0.24 2.79
N ASN A 525 27.65 1.05 2.70
CA ASN A 525 28.85 1.62 3.34
C ASN A 525 28.80 1.44 4.85
N LEU A 526 27.65 1.69 5.48
CA LEU A 526 27.48 1.45 6.92
C LEU A 526 27.67 -0.03 7.27
N LEU A 527 27.08 -0.95 6.50
CA LEU A 527 27.24 -2.38 6.72
C LEU A 527 28.69 -2.85 6.58
N ARG A 528 29.43 -2.31 5.60
CA ARG A 528 30.86 -2.61 5.38
C ARG A 528 31.75 -2.08 6.49
N GLU A 529 31.42 -0.91 7.03
CA GLU A 529 32.12 -0.31 8.16
C GLU A 529 31.91 -1.13 9.44
N LEU A 530 30.64 -1.39 9.80
CA LEU A 530 30.30 -2.03 11.07
C LEU A 530 30.54 -3.55 11.09
N LYS A 531 30.44 -4.21 9.93
CA LYS A 531 30.48 -5.68 9.78
C LYS A 531 29.63 -6.38 10.84
N PRO A 532 28.30 -6.12 10.87
CA PRO A 532 27.43 -6.63 11.92
C PRO A 532 27.33 -8.15 11.88
N HIS A 533 27.19 -8.77 13.05
CA HIS A 533 26.89 -10.20 13.18
C HIS A 533 25.38 -10.47 13.06
N GLN A 534 24.55 -9.46 13.34
CA GLN A 534 23.10 -9.54 13.35
C GLN A 534 22.53 -8.22 12.84
N ILE A 535 21.56 -8.30 11.92
CA ILE A 535 20.86 -7.15 11.34
C ILE A 535 19.39 -7.30 11.70
N PHE A 536 18.83 -6.25 12.27
CA PHE A 536 17.39 -6.10 12.45
C PHE A 536 16.89 -4.95 11.60
N VAL A 537 15.69 -5.09 11.07
CA VAL A 537 14.96 -4.03 10.37
C VAL A 537 13.65 -3.86 11.11
N ALA A 538 13.46 -2.68 11.70
CA ALA A 538 12.22 -2.31 12.35
C ALA A 538 11.18 -1.91 11.29
N GLY A 539 9.90 -2.11 11.60
CA GLY A 539 8.80 -1.57 10.81
C GLY A 539 7.80 -2.60 10.28
N ASP A 540 6.60 -2.10 10.03
CA ASP A 540 5.51 -2.78 9.33
C ASP A 540 5.61 -2.61 7.80
N LEU A 541 5.71 -3.71 7.04
CA LEU A 541 5.75 -3.68 5.57
C LEU A 541 4.43 -3.27 4.93
N ALA A 542 3.36 -3.22 5.73
CA ALA A 542 2.03 -2.72 5.37
C ALA A 542 1.84 -1.22 5.72
N ASP A 543 2.91 -0.49 6.06
CA ASP A 543 2.87 0.96 6.29
C ASP A 543 2.10 1.70 5.18
N PRO A 544 1.05 2.47 5.51
CA PRO A 544 0.23 3.19 4.53
C PRO A 544 0.99 4.24 3.71
N HIS A 545 2.17 4.67 4.17
CA HIS A 545 3.04 5.62 3.48
C HIS A 545 4.15 4.96 2.66
N GLY A 546 4.27 3.63 2.73
CA GLY A 546 5.24 2.81 2.00
C GLY A 546 6.71 3.04 2.38
N THR A 547 7.02 3.88 3.37
CA THR A 547 8.42 4.18 3.76
C THR A 547 9.11 2.91 4.23
N HIS A 548 8.42 2.12 5.06
CA HIS A 548 9.02 0.95 5.71
C HIS A 548 9.45 -0.10 4.69
N ARG A 549 8.62 -0.32 3.67
CA ARG A 549 8.93 -1.23 2.55
C ARG A 549 10.16 -0.74 1.80
N VAL A 550 10.20 0.53 1.40
CA VAL A 550 11.34 1.11 0.67
C VAL A 550 12.63 1.06 1.49
N CYS A 551 12.56 1.38 2.77
CA CYS A 551 13.67 1.27 3.71
C CYS A 551 14.18 -0.18 3.84
N THR A 552 13.27 -1.15 3.92
CA THR A 552 13.61 -2.58 3.96
C THR A 552 14.26 -3.03 2.65
N ASP A 553 13.73 -2.59 1.51
CA ASP A 553 14.30 -2.83 0.18
C ASP A 553 15.74 -2.33 0.08
N ALA A 554 16.03 -1.14 0.63
CA ALA A 554 17.39 -0.59 0.66
C ALA A 554 18.36 -1.49 1.42
N VAL A 555 17.95 -2.02 2.57
CA VAL A 555 18.77 -2.93 3.38
C VAL A 555 19.01 -4.25 2.66
N PHE A 556 17.98 -4.84 2.06
CA PHE A 556 18.15 -6.08 1.30
C PHE A 556 19.01 -5.91 0.06
N ALA A 557 18.82 -4.83 -0.70
CA ALA A 557 19.66 -4.51 -1.85
C ALA A 557 21.14 -4.34 -1.44
N ALA A 558 21.41 -3.73 -0.29
CA ALA A 558 22.76 -3.55 0.22
C ALA A 558 23.44 -4.86 0.67
N ILE A 559 22.65 -5.89 1.02
CA ILE A 559 23.14 -7.22 1.39
C ILE A 559 23.37 -8.11 0.16
N ASP A 560 22.52 -7.99 -0.86
CA ASP A 560 22.60 -8.78 -2.11
C ASP A 560 23.80 -8.38 -2.99
N LEU A 561 24.23 -7.12 -2.92
CA LEU A 561 25.35 -6.54 -3.70
C LEU A 561 26.71 -6.65 -3.00
#